data_AF-A0A919N9Q5-F1
#
_entry.id   AF-A0A919N9Q5-F1
#
_cell.length_a   1.000
_cell.length_b   1.000
_cell.length_c   1.000
_cell.angle_alpha   90.00
_cell.angle_beta   90.00
_cell.angle_gamma   90.00
#
_symmetry.space_group_name_H-M   'P 1'
#
loop_
_entity.id
_entity.type
_entity.pdbx_description
1 polymer ?
#
loop_
_entity_poly.entity_id
_entity_poly.type
_entity_poly.pdbx_seq_one_letter_code
_entity_poly.pdbx_strand_id
1 'polypeptide(L)'
;MSPVLLALLAAGLALPAPPLRFDPSTDTGFVPGAAVRKAFGWSEAVLAAKARGVEFSRGFWTVEKYAATCGGREYPLAYQSEFGRMMLTDQVVRGRGGSLGFRITGSHAGISGVALPWPIGSDCPGHPGLTITRLRLVSTGKGWALTAESGEASRPLLAGGEPATPGPG
;
A
#
# COMPACT_ATOMS: atom_id res chain seq x y z
N MET A 1 -16.22 5.24 65.85
CA MET A 1 -16.84 5.74 64.61
C MET A 1 -15.70 5.97 63.62
N SER A 2 -15.44 5.03 62.72
CA SER A 2 -14.30 5.06 61.81
C SER A 2 -14.74 5.59 60.44
N PRO A 3 -13.99 6.54 59.82
CA PRO A 3 -14.32 7.03 58.50
C PRO A 3 -13.95 5.98 57.45
N VAL A 4 -14.95 5.58 56.66
CA VAL A 4 -14.77 4.76 55.46
C VAL A 4 -14.18 5.67 54.39
N LEU A 5 -12.90 5.45 54.04
CA LEU A 5 -12.26 6.10 52.90
C LEU A 5 -12.83 5.51 51.60
N LEU A 6 -13.62 6.29 50.87
CA LEU A 6 -14.07 5.95 49.53
C LEU A 6 -12.91 6.12 48.54
N ALA A 7 -12.24 5.03 48.18
CA ALA A 7 -11.28 5.02 47.09
C ALA A 7 -12.05 5.01 45.76
N LEU A 8 -12.20 6.17 45.12
CA LEU A 8 -12.61 6.25 43.72
C LEU A 8 -11.48 5.68 42.84
N LEU A 9 -11.62 4.43 42.40
CA LEU A 9 -10.89 3.93 41.24
C LEU A 9 -11.31 4.77 40.03
N ALA A 10 -10.48 5.74 39.66
CA ALA A 10 -10.53 6.35 38.34
C ALA A 10 -10.13 5.26 37.33
N ALA A 11 -11.12 4.48 36.88
CA ALA A 11 -11.00 3.65 35.69
C ALA A 11 -10.78 4.61 34.52
N GLY A 12 -9.51 4.92 34.26
CA GLY A 12 -9.11 5.73 33.12
C GLY A 12 -9.56 5.01 31.86
N LEU A 13 -10.64 5.50 31.26
CA LEU A 13 -11.15 5.03 29.98
C LEU A 13 -10.03 5.22 28.95
N ALA A 14 -9.33 4.13 28.65
CA ALA A 14 -8.34 4.10 27.60
C ALA A 14 -9.07 4.34 26.27
N LEU A 15 -8.94 5.56 25.74
CA LEU A 15 -9.45 5.85 24.41
C LEU A 15 -8.76 4.91 23.41
N PRO A 16 -9.51 4.33 22.46
CA PRO A 16 -8.94 3.43 21.47
C PRO A 16 -7.86 4.13 20.66
N ALA A 17 -6.79 3.40 20.34
CA ALA A 17 -5.74 3.91 19.46
C ALA A 17 -6.35 4.33 18.11
N PRO A 18 -5.85 5.43 17.50
CA PRO A 18 -6.39 5.89 16.23
C PRO A 18 -6.23 4.80 15.16
N PRO A 19 -7.24 4.63 14.29
CA PRO A 19 -7.17 3.63 13.23
C PRO A 19 -6.11 4.00 12.18
N LEU A 20 -5.69 3.01 11.40
CA LEU A 20 -4.89 3.21 10.19
C LEU A 20 -5.62 4.19 9.26
N ARG A 21 -4.96 5.30 8.91
CA ARG A 21 -5.46 6.28 7.93
C ARG A 21 -4.29 6.80 7.12
N PHE A 22 -4.48 6.90 5.82
CA PHE A 22 -3.47 7.44 4.92
C PHE A 22 -4.16 8.15 3.77
N ASP A 23 -3.70 9.36 3.48
CA ASP A 23 -4.17 10.17 2.37
C ASP A 23 -3.12 10.14 1.23
N PRO A 24 -3.41 9.43 0.12
CA PRO A 24 -2.48 9.30 -0.99
C PRO A 24 -2.31 10.59 -1.82
N SER A 25 -3.13 11.62 -1.58
CA SER A 25 -3.01 12.92 -2.26
C SER A 25 -1.97 13.82 -1.61
N THR A 26 -1.81 13.71 -0.28
CA THR A 26 -0.84 14.50 0.50
C THR A 26 0.34 13.66 1.00
N ASP A 27 0.30 12.34 0.81
CA ASP A 27 1.28 11.40 1.36
C ASP A 27 1.41 11.50 2.89
N THR A 28 0.32 11.83 3.58
CA THR A 28 0.28 11.97 5.04
C THR A 28 -0.66 10.95 5.68
N GLY A 29 -0.46 10.69 6.98
CA GLY A 29 -1.36 9.81 7.70
C GLY A 29 -0.82 9.30 9.03
N PHE A 30 -1.43 8.23 9.51
CA PHE A 30 -1.07 7.55 10.72
C PHE A 30 -1.20 6.03 10.57
N VAL A 31 -0.13 5.32 10.93
CA VAL A 31 -0.09 3.86 11.02
C VAL A 31 -0.03 3.44 12.48
N PRO A 32 -1.08 2.81 13.03
CA PRO A 32 -1.00 2.26 14.38
C PRO A 32 -0.02 1.08 14.40
N GLY A 33 0.76 0.95 15.47
CA GLY A 33 1.70 -0.17 15.62
C GLY A 33 1.00 -1.54 15.56
N ALA A 34 -0.28 -1.62 15.93
CA ALA A 34 -1.08 -2.84 15.77
C ALA A 34 -1.21 -3.30 14.31
N ALA A 35 -1.30 -2.38 13.34
CA ALA A 35 -1.34 -2.72 11.91
C ALA A 35 -0.01 -3.31 11.45
N VAL A 36 1.12 -2.71 11.84
CA VAL A 36 2.47 -3.22 11.55
C VAL A 36 2.65 -4.60 12.16
N ARG A 37 2.30 -4.77 13.45
CA ARG A 37 2.39 -6.08 14.12
C ARG A 37 1.60 -7.15 13.41
N LYS A 38 0.35 -6.85 13.03
CA LYS A 38 -0.51 -7.78 12.30
C LYS A 38 0.11 -8.18 10.96
N ALA A 39 0.63 -7.20 10.20
CA ALA A 39 1.18 -7.43 8.88
C ALA A 39 2.48 -8.27 8.90
N PHE A 40 3.30 -8.11 9.93
CA PHE A 40 4.57 -8.84 10.07
C PHE A 40 4.50 -10.06 11.00
N GLY A 41 3.38 -10.28 11.69
CA GLY A 41 3.26 -11.34 12.71
C GLY A 41 4.10 -11.06 13.96
N TRP A 42 4.33 -9.79 14.31
CA TRP A 42 5.19 -9.40 15.43
C TRP A 42 4.44 -9.21 16.75
N SER A 43 5.15 -9.47 17.85
CA SER A 43 4.72 -9.03 19.18
C SER A 43 4.97 -7.52 19.38
N GLU A 44 4.43 -6.96 20.46
CA GLU A 44 4.68 -5.57 20.82
C GLU A 44 6.16 -5.30 21.16
N ALA A 45 6.82 -6.22 21.84
CA ALA A 45 8.25 -6.12 22.14
C ALA A 45 9.10 -6.10 20.87
N VAL A 46 8.77 -6.93 19.88
CA VAL A 46 9.47 -6.95 18.58
C VAL A 46 9.27 -5.64 17.84
N LEU A 47 8.03 -5.12 17.80
CA LEU A 47 7.78 -3.80 17.22
C LEU A 47 8.60 -2.72 17.94
N ALA A 48 8.62 -2.70 19.27
CA ALA A 48 9.36 -1.71 20.03
C ALA A 48 10.88 -1.74 19.73
N ALA A 49 11.45 -2.93 19.55
CA ALA A 49 12.86 -3.09 19.20
C ALA A 49 13.16 -2.66 17.74
N LYS A 50 12.22 -2.89 16.81
CA LYS A 50 12.41 -2.64 15.38
C LYS A 50 11.86 -1.30 14.88
N ALA A 51 11.07 -0.59 15.68
CA ALA A 51 10.29 0.57 15.22
C ALA A 51 11.10 1.62 14.47
N ARG A 52 12.35 1.89 14.89
CA ARG A 52 13.21 2.88 14.21
C ARG A 52 13.73 2.47 12.84
N GLY A 53 13.65 1.18 12.50
CA GLY A 53 14.00 0.63 11.20
C GLY A 53 12.78 0.11 10.44
N VAL A 54 11.58 0.60 10.80
CA VAL A 54 10.39 0.43 9.96
C VAL A 54 10.32 1.63 9.04
N GLU A 55 10.31 1.40 7.74
CA GLU A 55 10.16 2.42 6.72
C GLU A 55 8.81 2.29 6.04
N PHE A 56 8.30 3.38 5.47
CA PHE A 56 7.04 3.39 4.74
C PHE A 56 7.23 3.84 3.30
N SER A 57 6.52 3.18 2.39
CA SER A 57 6.49 3.55 0.99
C SER A 57 5.06 3.55 0.47
N ARG A 58 4.78 4.44 -0.49
CA ARG A 58 3.55 4.40 -1.30
C ARG A 58 3.90 3.94 -2.70
N GLY A 59 3.50 2.72 -3.04
CA GLY A 59 3.43 2.29 -4.44
C GLY A 59 2.21 2.91 -5.10
N PHE A 60 2.33 3.33 -6.35
CA PHE A 60 1.22 3.78 -7.19
C PHE A 60 1.38 3.23 -8.60
N TRP A 61 0.28 3.02 -9.30
CA TRP A 61 0.30 2.47 -10.65
C TRP A 61 -0.90 2.92 -11.48
N THR A 62 -0.73 2.82 -12.79
CA THR A 62 -1.77 3.03 -13.79
C THR A 62 -2.01 1.69 -14.50
N VAL A 63 -3.27 1.24 -14.54
CA VAL A 63 -3.70 0.07 -15.31
C VAL A 63 -4.46 0.52 -16.54
N GLU A 64 -3.96 0.15 -17.71
CA GLU A 64 -4.61 0.38 -18.99
C GLU A 64 -5.25 -0.91 -19.47
N LYS A 65 -6.55 -0.83 -19.79
CA LYS A 65 -7.30 -1.95 -20.37
C LYS A 65 -7.47 -1.70 -21.85
N TYR A 66 -7.08 -2.67 -22.65
CA TYR A 66 -7.11 -2.63 -24.10
C TYR A 66 -8.05 -3.67 -24.67
N ALA A 67 -8.64 -3.35 -25.83
CA ALA A 67 -9.16 -4.33 -26.77
C ALA A 67 -8.07 -4.58 -27.82
N ALA A 68 -7.50 -5.79 -27.83
CA ALA A 68 -6.47 -6.21 -28.76
C ALA A 68 -7.06 -7.11 -29.85
N THR A 69 -6.84 -6.80 -31.12
CA THR A 69 -7.25 -7.68 -32.23
C THR A 69 -6.12 -8.65 -32.57
N CYS A 70 -6.37 -9.96 -32.41
CA CYS A 70 -5.45 -11.04 -32.78
C CYS A 70 -6.19 -12.06 -33.66
N GLY A 71 -5.62 -12.43 -34.81
CA GLY A 71 -6.27 -13.38 -35.73
C GLY A 71 -7.70 -12.98 -36.15
N GLY A 72 -7.98 -11.68 -36.23
CA GLY A 72 -9.30 -11.13 -36.56
C GLY A 72 -10.33 -11.10 -35.42
N ARG A 73 -9.95 -11.49 -34.18
CA ARG A 73 -10.83 -11.44 -32.99
C ARG A 73 -10.31 -10.47 -31.95
N GLU A 74 -11.20 -9.81 -31.21
CA GLU A 74 -10.83 -8.93 -30.10
C GLU A 74 -10.68 -9.71 -28.79
N TYR A 75 -9.63 -9.40 -28.02
CA TYR A 75 -9.32 -9.95 -26.71
C TYR A 75 -9.07 -8.81 -25.71
N PRO A 76 -9.59 -8.90 -24.48
CA PRO A 76 -9.29 -7.92 -23.44
C PRO A 76 -7.88 -8.15 -22.91
N LEU A 77 -7.05 -7.10 -22.92
CA LEU A 77 -5.74 -7.11 -22.28
C LEU A 77 -5.71 -6.06 -21.16
N ALA A 78 -5.04 -6.35 -20.05
CA ALA A 78 -4.79 -5.39 -18.98
C ALA A 78 -3.30 -5.24 -18.78
N TYR A 79 -2.81 -4.01 -18.91
CA TYR A 79 -1.40 -3.66 -18.82
C TYR A 79 -1.18 -2.66 -17.70
N GLN A 80 -0.09 -2.81 -16.95
CA GLN A 80 0.32 -1.78 -16.00
C GLN A 80 1.30 -0.83 -16.69
N SER A 81 0.82 0.35 -17.12
CA SER A 81 1.58 1.30 -17.96
C SER A 81 2.52 2.19 -17.17
N GLU A 82 2.19 2.47 -15.92
CA GLU A 82 3.01 3.27 -15.03
C GLU A 82 3.09 2.60 -13.67
N PHE A 83 4.26 2.69 -13.05
CA PHE A 83 4.43 2.36 -11.66
C PHE A 83 5.38 3.37 -11.03
N GLY A 84 5.14 3.70 -9.78
CA GLY A 84 6.08 4.46 -9.00
C GLY A 84 6.00 4.12 -7.55
N ARG A 85 7.02 4.56 -6.82
CA ARG A 85 7.16 4.34 -5.41
C ARG A 85 7.67 5.64 -4.78
N MET A 86 6.91 6.16 -3.83
CA MET A 86 7.32 7.27 -2.98
C MET A 86 7.85 6.71 -1.66
N MET A 87 9.04 7.14 -1.24
CA MET A 87 9.54 6.89 0.11
C MET A 87 8.97 7.97 1.03
N LEU A 88 8.39 7.54 2.16
CA LEU A 88 7.63 8.39 3.05
C LEU A 88 8.47 8.78 4.27
N THR A 89 8.30 10.01 4.73
CA THR A 89 8.86 10.47 6.01
C THR A 89 7.88 10.10 7.11
N ASP A 90 8.38 9.40 8.12
CA ASP A 90 7.61 9.06 9.31
C ASP A 90 8.29 9.48 10.61
N GLN A 91 7.50 9.49 11.68
CA GLN A 91 7.96 9.67 13.04
C GLN A 91 7.31 8.63 13.92
N VAL A 92 8.14 7.87 14.65
CA VAL A 92 7.67 6.98 15.71
C VAL A 92 7.06 7.83 16.83
N VAL A 93 5.78 7.61 17.11
CA VAL A 93 5.03 8.29 18.16
C VAL A 93 4.47 7.29 19.16
N ARG A 94 4.29 7.73 20.40
CA ARG A 94 3.58 6.97 21.43
C ARG A 94 2.20 7.58 21.64
N GLY A 95 1.17 6.74 21.55
CA GLY A 95 -0.19 7.08 21.95
C GLY A 95 -0.37 7.07 23.47
N ARG A 96 -1.58 7.45 23.92
CA ARG A 96 -1.99 7.22 25.31
C ARG A 96 -1.94 5.72 25.61
N GLY A 97 -1.45 5.36 26.80
CA GLY A 97 -1.23 3.96 27.17
C GLY A 97 0.09 3.36 26.66
N GLY A 98 0.97 4.17 26.05
CA GLY A 98 2.32 3.74 25.66
C GLY A 98 2.41 3.01 24.33
N SER A 99 1.29 2.77 23.65
CA SER A 99 1.24 2.06 22.37
C SER A 99 2.00 2.82 21.28
N LEU A 100 2.85 2.11 20.53
CA LEU A 100 3.59 2.68 19.40
C LEU A 100 2.72 2.88 18.16
N GLY A 101 3.06 3.90 17.38
CA GLY A 101 2.54 4.14 16.03
C GLY A 101 3.48 5.03 15.24
N PHE A 102 3.10 5.33 14.01
CA PHE A 102 3.94 6.06 13.06
C PHE A 102 3.11 7.18 12.43
N ARG A 103 3.56 8.42 12.58
CA ARG A 103 2.97 9.57 11.90
C ARG A 103 3.71 9.79 10.60
N ILE A 104 3.01 9.68 9.48
CA ILE A 104 3.55 9.96 8.15
C ILE A 104 3.30 11.43 7.83
N THR A 105 4.34 12.15 7.42
CA THR A 105 4.31 13.62 7.22
C THR A 105 4.53 14.06 5.78
N GLY A 106 4.59 13.12 4.84
CA GLY A 106 4.80 13.38 3.41
C GLY A 106 5.80 12.41 2.79
N SER A 107 6.10 12.61 1.52
CA SER A 107 7.18 11.92 0.81
C SER A 107 8.47 12.74 0.79
N HIS A 108 9.63 12.07 0.84
CA HIS A 108 10.95 12.74 0.71
C HIS A 108 11.74 12.32 -0.53
N ALA A 109 11.36 11.20 -1.17
CA ALA A 109 11.98 10.72 -2.39
C ALA A 109 10.97 9.90 -3.20
N GLY A 110 11.26 9.69 -4.48
CA GLY A 110 10.40 8.92 -5.36
C GLY A 110 11.14 8.36 -6.55
N ILE A 111 10.68 7.20 -7.02
CA ILE A 111 11.12 6.55 -8.24
C ILE A 111 9.88 6.26 -9.07
N SER A 112 9.93 6.55 -10.36
CA SER A 112 8.85 6.24 -11.31
C SER A 112 9.43 5.49 -12.50
N GLY A 113 8.67 4.51 -12.98
CA GLY A 113 8.89 3.83 -14.23
C GLY A 113 7.68 3.99 -15.13
N VAL A 114 7.94 4.07 -16.43
CA VAL A 114 6.93 3.97 -17.48
C VAL A 114 7.19 2.69 -18.26
N ALA A 115 6.13 2.02 -18.64
CA ALA A 115 6.17 0.82 -19.44
C ALA A 115 5.31 1.08 -20.69
N LEU A 116 5.83 0.72 -21.86
CA LEU A 116 5.10 0.91 -23.12
C LEU A 116 4.12 -0.25 -23.31
N PRO A 117 2.92 -0.03 -23.87
CA PRO A 117 1.98 -1.11 -24.14
C PRO A 117 2.54 -2.11 -25.16
N TRP A 118 1.87 -3.26 -25.31
CA TRP A 118 2.28 -4.27 -26.28
C TRP A 118 2.38 -3.67 -27.69
N PRO A 119 3.52 -3.80 -28.36
CA PRO A 119 3.67 -3.30 -29.72
C PRO A 119 2.82 -4.15 -30.67
N ILE A 120 2.27 -3.50 -31.70
CA ILE A 120 1.66 -4.21 -32.82
C ILE A 120 2.72 -5.16 -33.42
N GLY A 121 2.32 -6.39 -33.72
CA GLY A 121 3.19 -7.46 -34.19
C GLY A 121 3.75 -8.36 -33.08
N SER A 122 3.61 -8.00 -31.80
CA SER A 122 3.97 -8.91 -30.68
C SER A 122 2.97 -10.07 -30.55
N ASP A 123 3.40 -11.14 -29.88
CA ASP A 123 2.57 -12.29 -29.57
C ASP A 123 1.34 -11.89 -28.75
N CYS A 124 0.20 -12.50 -29.08
CA CYS A 124 -1.04 -12.27 -28.37
C CYS A 124 -1.05 -13.03 -27.04
N PRO A 125 -1.13 -12.36 -25.87
CA PRO A 125 -1.08 -13.02 -24.57
C PRO A 125 -2.17 -14.10 -24.43
N GLY A 126 -1.77 -15.30 -24.01
CA GLY A 126 -2.70 -16.45 -23.88
C GLY A 126 -3.13 -17.09 -25.20
N HIS A 127 -2.63 -16.62 -26.35
CA HIS A 127 -3.02 -17.09 -27.68
C HIS A 127 -1.79 -17.33 -28.58
N PRO A 128 -1.07 -18.45 -28.39
CA PRO A 128 0.15 -18.76 -29.14
C PRO A 128 -0.07 -18.79 -30.66
N GLY A 129 0.92 -18.29 -31.42
CA GLY A 129 0.89 -18.24 -32.88
C GLY A 129 0.01 -17.14 -33.47
N LEU A 130 -0.70 -16.36 -32.64
CA LEU A 130 -1.38 -15.15 -33.05
C LEU A 130 -0.57 -13.92 -32.63
N THR A 131 -0.57 -12.89 -33.47
CA THR A 131 0.05 -11.60 -33.15
C THR A 131 -1.01 -10.50 -33.02
N ILE A 132 -0.67 -9.47 -32.27
CA ILE A 132 -1.51 -8.29 -32.10
C ILE A 132 -1.47 -7.47 -33.39
N THR A 133 -2.62 -7.28 -34.03
CA THR A 133 -2.77 -6.50 -35.28
C THR A 133 -3.37 -5.12 -35.06
N ARG A 134 -4.12 -4.94 -33.97
CA ARG A 134 -4.66 -3.65 -33.52
C ARG A 134 -4.75 -3.66 -32.00
N LEU A 135 -4.51 -2.50 -31.40
CA LEU A 135 -4.66 -2.29 -29.97
C LEU A 135 -5.46 -1.00 -29.76
N ARG A 136 -6.54 -1.06 -28.99
CA ARG A 136 -7.39 0.09 -28.68
C ARG A 136 -7.56 0.22 -27.19
N LEU A 137 -7.16 1.37 -26.64
CA LEU A 137 -7.38 1.66 -25.22
C LEU A 137 -8.88 1.76 -24.95
N VAL A 138 -9.35 1.04 -23.94
CA VAL A 138 -10.75 0.99 -23.52
C VAL A 138 -10.95 1.82 -22.26
N SER A 139 -10.06 1.68 -21.28
CA SER A 139 -10.13 2.43 -20.02
C SER A 139 -8.78 2.49 -19.34
N THR A 140 -8.63 3.48 -18.46
CA THR A 140 -7.46 3.63 -17.59
C THR A 140 -7.93 3.70 -16.14
N GLY A 141 -7.31 2.90 -15.28
CA GLY A 141 -7.50 2.88 -13.84
C GLY A 141 -6.22 3.32 -13.13
N LYS A 142 -6.36 3.82 -11.90
CA LYS A 142 -5.23 4.15 -11.02
C LYS A 142 -5.37 3.41 -9.72
N GLY A 143 -4.24 2.96 -9.18
CA GLY A 143 -4.19 2.28 -7.89
C GLY A 143 -2.99 2.70 -7.07
N TRP A 144 -3.03 2.37 -5.79
CA TRP A 144 -1.93 2.61 -4.85
C TRP A 144 -1.95 1.61 -3.69
N ALA A 145 -0.80 1.44 -3.06
CA ALA A 145 -0.64 0.70 -1.81
C ALA A 145 0.33 1.41 -0.86
N LEU A 146 -0.05 1.52 0.41
CA LEU A 146 0.85 1.86 1.51
C LEU A 146 1.48 0.57 2.02
N THR A 147 2.80 0.56 2.04
CA THR A 147 3.63 -0.59 2.40
C THR A 147 4.54 -0.21 3.56
N ALA A 148 4.71 -1.14 4.50
CA ALA A 148 5.73 -1.04 5.54
C ALA A 148 6.86 -2.02 5.25
N GLU A 149 8.08 -1.59 5.55
CA GLU A 149 9.31 -2.32 5.25
C GLU A 149 10.18 -2.40 6.50
N SER A 150 10.88 -3.53 6.69
CA SER A 150 11.87 -3.69 7.74
C SER A 150 12.93 -4.69 7.32
N GLY A 151 14.14 -4.18 7.05
CA GLY A 151 15.17 -4.96 6.35
C GLY A 151 14.66 -5.38 4.97
N GLU A 152 14.76 -6.66 4.65
CA GLU A 152 14.33 -7.21 3.35
C GLU A 152 12.82 -7.53 3.29
N ALA A 153 12.12 -7.44 4.42
CA ALA A 153 10.71 -7.80 4.49
C ALA A 153 9.82 -6.59 4.15
N SER A 154 8.90 -6.79 3.20
CA SER A 154 7.91 -5.79 2.78
C SER A 154 6.49 -6.32 2.99
N ARG A 155 5.58 -5.50 3.53
CA ARG A 155 4.19 -5.88 3.82
C ARG A 155 3.20 -4.75 3.46
N PRO A 156 2.18 -5.03 2.63
CA PRO A 156 1.13 -4.06 2.35
C PRO A 156 0.25 -3.86 3.61
N LEU A 157 -0.10 -2.61 3.88
CA LEU A 157 -0.95 -2.22 5.02
C LEU A 157 -2.33 -1.74 4.58
N LEU A 158 -2.38 -1.00 3.48
CA LEU A 158 -3.59 -0.42 2.92
C LEU A 158 -3.43 -0.28 1.41
N ALA A 159 -4.51 -0.44 0.67
CA ALA A 159 -4.52 -0.20 -0.76
C ALA A 159 -5.83 0.48 -1.17
N GLY A 160 -5.81 1.17 -2.30
CA GLY A 160 -6.98 1.81 -2.88
C GLY A 160 -6.90 1.93 -4.39
N GLY A 161 -8.05 2.14 -5.02
CA GLY A 161 -8.16 2.22 -6.48
C GLY A 161 -8.16 0.84 -7.16
N GLU A 162 -7.77 0.83 -8.43
CA GLU A 162 -7.67 -0.38 -9.25
C GLU A 162 -6.51 -1.26 -8.78
N PRO A 163 -6.71 -2.57 -8.52
CA PRO A 163 -5.62 -3.45 -8.12
C PRO A 163 -4.54 -3.55 -9.21
N ALA A 164 -3.29 -3.77 -8.80
CA ALA A 164 -2.21 -4.05 -9.73
C ALA A 164 -2.52 -5.33 -10.51
N THR A 165 -2.26 -5.33 -11.82
CA THR A 165 -2.39 -6.54 -12.64
C THR A 165 -1.27 -7.49 -12.25
N PRO A 166 -1.53 -8.78 -11.98
CA PRO A 166 -0.47 -9.76 -11.86
C PRO A 166 0.36 -9.72 -13.16
N GLY A 167 1.65 -9.46 -13.06
CA GLY A 167 2.53 -9.56 -14.22
C GLY A 167 2.42 -10.96 -14.83
N PRO A 168 2.57 -11.13 -16.15
CA PRO A 168 2.77 -12.45 -16.73
C PRO A 168 4.00 -13.07 -16.05
N GLY A 169 3.78 -14.17 -15.32
CA GLY A 169 4.84 -14.96 -14.69
C GLY A 169 5.59 -15.82 -15.71
#